data_AF-A0A530R5H1-F1
#
_entry.id   AF-A0A530R5H1-F1
#
_cell.length_a   1.000
_cell.length_b   1.000
_cell.length_c   1.000
_cell.angle_alpha   90.00
_cell.angle_beta   90.00
_cell.angle_gamma   90.00
#
_symmetry.space_group_name_H-M   'P 1'
#
loop_
_entity.id
_entity.type
_entity.pdbx_description
1 polymer ?
#
loop_
_entity_poly.entity_id
_entity_poly.type
_entity_poly.pdbx_seq_one_letter_code
_entity_poly.pdbx_strand_id
1 'polypeptide(L)'
;MSEVELTSRPAPVPSAKPLLRVDGLQGWYGESHVLHGVSFEIGEGEVVTLLGRNGAGKTTTLKAVMGILSRRSGSVTYDGRDTIKLPSRLIAQMGIAYCPEERAIFSSLSVEENLMLPPQVRPGGLS
;
A
#
# COMPACT_ATOMS: atom_id res chain seq x y z
N MET A 1 -2.23 24.18 27.25
CA MET A 1 -2.45 23.63 25.90
C MET A 1 -1.21 23.98 25.11
N SER A 2 -0.29 23.03 24.92
CA SER A 2 0.94 23.22 24.17
C SER A 2 0.65 23.08 22.68
N GLU A 3 1.00 24.09 21.88
CA GLU A 3 0.92 24.07 20.43
C GLU A 3 1.78 22.94 19.87
N VAL A 4 1.15 22.05 19.09
CA VAL A 4 1.85 21.05 18.30
C VAL A 4 2.40 21.76 17.06
N GLU A 5 3.69 22.06 17.08
CA GLU A 5 4.39 22.63 15.93
C GLU A 5 4.46 21.56 14.82
N LEU A 6 3.64 21.73 13.77
CA LEU A 6 3.70 20.87 12.59
C LEU A 6 5.01 21.14 11.84
N THR A 7 6.05 20.37 12.18
CA THR A 7 7.28 20.36 11.40
C THR A 7 6.95 19.94 9.97
N SER A 8 7.10 20.86 9.02
CA SER A 8 6.91 20.53 7.60
C SER A 8 8.06 19.61 7.17
N ARG A 9 7.77 18.34 6.90
CA ARG A 9 8.76 17.45 6.27
C ARG A 9 9.05 18.01 4.87
N PRO A 10 10.32 18.25 4.53
CA PRO A 10 10.68 18.69 3.19
C PRO A 10 10.17 17.67 2.17
N ALA A 11 9.75 18.16 1.00
CA ALA A 11 9.34 17.30 -0.10
C ALA A 11 10.47 16.31 -0.39
N PRO A 12 10.19 15.00 -0.42
CA PRO A 12 11.20 13.98 -0.60
C PRO A 12 11.89 14.17 -1.94
N VAL A 13 13.22 14.15 -1.91
CA VAL A 13 14.03 14.13 -3.13
C VAL A 13 13.90 12.73 -3.73
N PRO A 14 13.56 12.56 -5.01
CA PRO A 14 13.45 11.25 -5.62
C PRO A 14 14.76 10.47 -5.43
N SER A 15 14.70 9.35 -4.71
CA SER A 15 15.83 8.43 -4.60
C SER A 15 16.14 7.86 -5.98
N ALA A 16 17.42 7.60 -6.28
CA ALA A 16 17.84 7.02 -7.57
C ALA A 16 17.22 5.63 -7.84
N LYS A 17 16.67 4.98 -6.81
CA LYS A 17 15.96 3.70 -6.89
C LYS A 17 14.57 3.85 -6.25
N PRO A 18 13.48 3.44 -6.93
CA PRO A 18 12.14 3.52 -6.36
C PRO A 18 11.97 2.51 -5.22
N LEU A 19 11.26 2.91 -4.17
CA LEU A 19 10.86 2.03 -3.07
C LEU A 19 9.76 1.06 -3.53
N LEU A 20 8.80 1.55 -4.32
CA LEU A 20 7.78 0.75 -4.97
C LEU A 20 7.82 1.00 -6.48
N ARG A 21 7.90 -0.06 -7.27
CA ARG A 21 7.74 -0.01 -8.73
C ARG A 21 6.64 -0.95 -9.16
N VAL A 22 5.71 -0.44 -9.94
CA VAL A 22 4.63 -1.19 -10.58
C VAL A 22 4.81 -1.06 -12.08
N ASP A 23 4.82 -2.19 -12.79
CA ASP A 23 5.09 -2.23 -14.23
C ASP A 23 4.10 -3.18 -14.92
N GLY A 24 3.24 -2.61 -15.76
CA GLY A 24 2.28 -3.35 -16.57
C GLY A 24 1.27 -4.16 -15.75
N LEU A 25 0.88 -3.67 -14.57
CA LEU A 25 0.01 -4.40 -13.64
C LEU A 25 -1.37 -4.62 -14.24
N GLN A 26 -1.73 -5.90 -14.37
CA GLN A 26 -3.03 -6.38 -14.80
C GLN A 26 -3.75 -7.04 -13.63
N GLY A 27 -5.09 -7.05 -13.65
CA GLY A 27 -5.88 -7.55 -12.53
C GLY A 27 -7.31 -7.92 -12.91
N TRP A 28 -7.83 -8.99 -12.30
CA TRP A 28 -9.15 -9.53 -12.62
C TRP A 28 -9.99 -9.82 -11.37
N TYR A 29 -11.31 -9.61 -11.48
CA TYR A 29 -12.30 -10.20 -10.59
C TYR A 29 -13.08 -11.28 -11.36
N GLY A 30 -12.83 -12.55 -11.03
CA GLY A 30 -13.33 -13.66 -11.84
C GLY A 30 -12.87 -13.54 -13.28
N GLU A 31 -13.83 -13.42 -14.20
CA GLU A 31 -13.57 -13.25 -15.63
C GLU A 31 -13.38 -11.78 -16.05
N SER A 32 -13.80 -10.83 -15.22
CA SER A 32 -13.74 -9.40 -15.57
C SER A 32 -12.32 -8.87 -15.43
N HIS A 33 -11.73 -8.43 -16.54
CA HIS A 33 -10.45 -7.70 -16.55
C HIS A 33 -10.68 -6.25 -16.13
N VAL A 34 -10.04 -5.81 -15.04
CA VAL A 34 -10.33 -4.52 -14.39
C VAL A 34 -9.13 -3.58 -14.28
N LEU A 35 -7.90 -4.09 -14.30
CA LEU A 35 -6.70 -3.26 -14.40
C LEU A 35 -6.02 -3.55 -15.73
N HIS A 36 -5.77 -2.52 -16.53
CA HIS A 36 -5.27 -2.64 -17.89
C HIS A 36 -3.85 -2.05 -18.03
N GLY A 37 -2.85 -2.72 -17.45
CA GLY A 37 -1.44 -2.36 -17.63
C GLY A 37 -1.03 -1.08 -16.89
N VAL A 38 -1.31 -1.02 -15.59
CA VAL A 38 -0.94 0.12 -14.75
C VAL A 38 0.56 0.13 -14.47
N SER A 39 1.23 1.26 -14.69
CA SER A 39 2.65 1.43 -14.39
C SER A 39 2.91 2.75 -13.65
N PHE A 40 3.69 2.71 -12.58
CA PHE A 40 4.16 3.87 -11.83
C PHE A 40 5.29 3.49 -10.88
N GLU A 41 6.02 4.49 -10.40
CA GLU A 41 7.09 4.34 -9.41
C GLU A 41 6.84 5.31 -8.24
N ILE A 42 7.24 4.89 -7.04
CA ILE A 42 7.16 5.70 -5.82
C ILE A 42 8.52 5.62 -5.11
N GLY A 43 9.14 6.76 -4.87
CA GLY A 43 10.38 6.92 -4.13
C GLY A 43 10.21 6.76 -2.62
N GLU A 44 11.32 6.58 -1.91
CA GLU A 44 11.28 6.55 -0.44
C GLU A 44 10.87 7.92 0.12
N GLY A 45 9.93 7.90 1.08
CA GLY A 45 9.39 9.11 1.69
C GLY A 45 8.36 9.87 0.83
N GLU A 46 8.13 9.45 -0.42
CA GLU A 46 7.20 10.07 -1.36
C GLU A 46 5.73 9.89 -0.96
N VAL A 47 4.96 10.97 -1.12
CA VAL A 47 3.51 10.96 -0.97
C VAL A 47 2.87 11.09 -2.35
N VAL A 48 2.23 10.01 -2.79
CA VAL A 48 1.59 9.94 -4.11
C VAL A 48 0.09 9.77 -3.94
N THR A 49 -0.68 10.46 -4.79
CA THR A 49 -2.14 10.32 -4.84
C THR A 49 -2.57 9.73 -6.18
N LEU A 50 -3.34 8.63 -6.15
CA LEU A 50 -3.95 8.05 -7.34
C LEU A 50 -5.36 8.61 -7.54
N LEU A 51 -5.55 9.41 -8.58
CA LEU A 51 -6.82 10.07 -8.90
C LEU A 51 -7.55 9.37 -10.06
N GLY A 52 -8.88 9.51 -10.08
CA GLY A 52 -9.71 8.94 -11.13
C GLY A 52 -11.18 8.82 -10.71
N ARG A 53 -12.07 8.63 -11.67
CA ARG A 53 -13.51 8.44 -11.43
C ARG A 53 -13.79 7.18 -10.60
N ASN A 54 -15.01 7.07 -10.08
CA ASN A 54 -15.48 5.80 -9.49
C ASN A 54 -15.43 4.70 -10.56
N GLY A 55 -14.94 3.52 -10.18
CA GLY A 55 -14.71 2.42 -11.12
C GLY A 55 -13.41 2.50 -11.94
N ALA A 56 -12.61 3.57 -11.84
CA ALA A 56 -11.35 3.70 -12.59
C ALA A 56 -10.21 2.75 -12.13
N GLY A 57 -10.48 1.82 -11.22
CA GLY A 57 -9.50 0.84 -10.75
C GLY A 57 -8.65 1.26 -9.55
N LYS A 58 -8.84 2.45 -8.95
CA LYS A 58 -8.01 2.96 -7.83
C LYS A 58 -7.83 1.96 -6.68
N THR A 59 -8.93 1.54 -6.06
CA THR A 59 -8.94 0.57 -4.96
C THR A 59 -8.41 -0.79 -5.41
N THR A 60 -8.70 -1.17 -6.66
CA THR A 60 -8.21 -2.42 -7.26
C THR A 60 -6.70 -2.41 -7.44
N THR A 61 -6.10 -1.28 -7.84
CA THR A 61 -4.64 -1.10 -7.92
C THR A 61 -4.00 -1.31 -6.56
N LEU A 62 -4.53 -0.69 -5.50
CA LEU A 62 -4.02 -0.87 -4.13
C LEU A 62 -4.14 -2.33 -3.68
N LYS A 63 -5.30 -2.98 -3.90
CA LYS A 63 -5.51 -4.40 -3.59
C LYS A 63 -4.58 -5.32 -4.39
N ALA A 64 -4.28 -4.97 -5.64
CA ALA A 64 -3.37 -5.73 -6.50
C ALA A 64 -1.91 -5.61 -6.06
N VAL A 65 -1.44 -4.42 -5.65
CA VAL A 65 -0.12 -4.25 -5.03
C VAL A 65 -0.02 -5.07 -3.73
N MET A 66 -1.08 -5.12 -2.94
CA MET A 66 -1.09 -5.70 -1.59
C MET A 66 -1.28 -7.21 -1.48
N GLY A 67 -1.27 -7.99 -2.55
CA GLY A 67 -1.55 -9.43 -2.43
C GLY A 67 -3.01 -9.82 -2.39
N ILE A 68 -3.94 -8.84 -2.34
CA ILE A 68 -5.35 -9.10 -2.02
C ILE A 68 -6.12 -9.53 -3.27
N LEU A 69 -5.82 -8.93 -4.43
CA LEU A 69 -6.35 -9.39 -5.70
C LEU A 69 -5.65 -10.68 -6.12
N SER A 70 -6.39 -11.79 -6.14
CA SER A 70 -5.88 -13.14 -6.35
C SER A 70 -5.35 -13.38 -7.77
N ARG A 71 -6.04 -12.86 -8.79
CA ARG A 71 -5.60 -12.95 -10.19
C ARG A 71 -5.04 -11.62 -10.65
N ARG A 72 -3.72 -11.59 -10.86
CA ARG A 72 -2.95 -10.44 -11.34
C ARG A 72 -1.69 -10.87 -12.08
N SER A 73 -1.17 -10.01 -12.94
CA SER A 73 0.09 -10.22 -13.66
C SER A 73 0.80 -8.88 -13.89
N GLY A 74 2.00 -8.92 -14.46
CA GLY A 74 2.91 -7.77 -14.53
C GLY A 74 3.99 -7.89 -13.45
N SER A 75 4.55 -6.77 -13.01
CA SER A 75 5.58 -6.73 -11.98
C SER A 75 5.20 -5.75 -10.87
N VAL A 76 5.43 -6.15 -9.62
CA VAL A 76 5.37 -5.26 -8.46
C VAL A 76 6.63 -5.50 -7.65
N THR A 77 7.52 -4.51 -7.61
CA THR A 77 8.78 -4.59 -6.87
C THR A 77 8.72 -3.65 -5.69
N TYR A 78 8.95 -4.17 -4.49
CA TYR A 78 9.05 -3.39 -3.27
C TYR A 78 10.44 -3.57 -2.66
N ASP A 79 11.16 -2.47 -2.45
CA ASP A 79 12.52 -2.44 -1.90
C ASP A 79 13.45 -3.45 -2.62
N GLY A 80 13.36 -3.47 -3.96
CA GLY A 80 14.12 -4.37 -4.83
C GLY A 80 13.66 -5.84 -4.86
N ARG A 81 12.56 -6.21 -4.19
CA ARG A 81 12.02 -7.59 -4.20
C ARG A 81 10.69 -7.66 -4.96
N ASP A 82 10.57 -8.58 -5.90
CA ASP A 82 9.32 -8.84 -6.61
C ASP A 82 8.29 -9.50 -5.67
N THR A 83 7.07 -8.97 -5.66
CA THR A 83 5.96 -9.37 -4.81
C THR A 83 4.78 -9.93 -5.59
N ILE A 84 4.82 -9.95 -6.94
CA ILE A 84 3.63 -10.25 -7.75
C ILE A 84 3.04 -11.63 -7.43
N LYS A 85 3.88 -12.63 -7.12
CA LYS A 85 3.50 -14.01 -6.77
C LYS A 85 3.35 -14.26 -5.26
N LEU A 86 3.64 -13.27 -4.42
CA LEU A 86 3.58 -13.45 -2.97
C LEU A 86 2.14 -13.31 -2.45
N PRO A 87 1.73 -14.13 -1.48
CA PRO A 87 0.48 -13.92 -0.77
C PRO A 87 0.55 -12.63 0.09
N SER A 88 -0.60 -12.00 0.31
CA SER A 88 -0.74 -10.73 1.04
C SER A 88 -0.06 -10.72 2.42
N ARG A 89 -0.11 -11.84 3.16
CA ARG A 89 0.55 -11.96 4.47
C ARG A 89 2.05 -11.72 4.40
N LEU A 90 2.73 -12.26 3.38
CA LEU A 90 4.18 -12.08 3.22
C LEU A 90 4.50 -10.65 2.79
N ILE A 91 3.67 -10.05 1.93
CA ILE A 91 3.80 -8.64 1.52
C ILE A 91 3.64 -7.72 2.73
N ALA A 92 2.68 -7.99 3.62
CA ALA A 92 2.49 -7.22 4.84
C ALA A 92 3.70 -7.29 5.79
N GLN A 93 4.29 -8.48 5.94
CA GLN A 93 5.52 -8.69 6.73
C GLN A 93 6.74 -7.98 6.12
N MET A 94 6.72 -7.70 4.83
CA MET A 94 7.73 -6.84 4.19
C MET A 94 7.56 -5.38 4.58
N GLY A 95 6.53 -4.99 5.34
CA GLY A 95 6.35 -3.61 5.82
C GLY A 95 5.48 -2.73 4.92
N ILE A 96 4.67 -3.32 4.03
CA ILE A 96 3.62 -2.60 3.30
C ILE A 96 2.30 -2.79 4.04
N ALA A 97 1.58 -1.71 4.34
CA ALA A 97 0.28 -1.76 5.00
C ALA A 97 -0.84 -1.32 4.06
N TYR A 98 -2.03 -1.88 4.25
CA TYR A 98 -3.24 -1.48 3.53
C TYR A 98 -4.26 -0.92 4.51
N CYS A 99 -4.63 0.35 4.34
CA CYS A 99 -5.74 0.96 5.04
C CYS A 99 -6.95 0.98 4.09
N PRO A 100 -7.97 0.13 4.31
CA PRO A 100 -9.15 0.10 3.45
C PRO A 100 -10.01 1.36 3.62
N GLU A 101 -10.89 1.58 2.64
CA GLU A 101 -11.87 2.67 2.69
C GLU A 101 -12.93 2.40 3.78
N GLU A 102 -13.36 1.15 3.92
CA GLU A 102 -14.15 0.71 5.05
C GLU A 102 -13.37 0.84 6.37
N ARG A 103 -14.03 1.31 7.42
CA ARG A 103 -13.45 1.45 8.76
C ARG A 103 -13.33 0.06 9.42
N ALA A 104 -12.34 -0.71 9.00
CA ALA A 104 -12.07 -2.06 9.48
C ALA A 104 -11.36 -2.07 10.86
N ILE A 105 -12.02 -1.46 11.86
CA ILE A 105 -11.54 -1.42 13.25
C ILE A 105 -12.27 -2.45 14.13
N PHE A 106 -11.66 -2.83 15.25
CA PHE A 106 -12.32 -3.64 16.27
C PHE A 106 -13.12 -2.74 17.19
N SER A 107 -14.42 -2.58 16.91
CA SER A 107 -15.30 -1.65 17.62
C SER A 107 -15.51 -1.96 19.10
N SER A 108 -15.23 -3.17 19.54
CA SER A 108 -15.28 -3.59 20.95
C SER A 108 -14.03 -3.24 21.74
N LEU A 109 -12.96 -2.79 21.06
CA LEU A 109 -11.67 -2.46 21.67
C LEU A 109 -11.52 -0.94 21.79
N SER A 110 -10.79 -0.51 22.80
CA SER A 110 -10.34 0.88 22.96
C SER A 110 -9.40 1.29 21.81
N VAL A 111 -9.13 2.60 21.74
CA VAL A 111 -8.17 3.14 20.75
C VAL A 111 -6.79 2.55 20.96
N GLU A 112 -6.32 2.51 22.22
CA GLU A 112 -5.01 1.93 22.57
C GLU A 112 -4.94 0.47 22.15
N GLU A 113 -5.95 -0.34 22.48
CA GLU A 113 -5.98 -1.74 22.08
C GLU A 113 -5.99 -1.93 20.56
N ASN A 114 -6.70 -1.08 19.79
CA ASN A 114 -6.64 -1.15 18.32
C ASN A 114 -5.25 -0.83 17.76
N LEU A 115 -4.53 0.12 18.40
CA LEU A 115 -3.17 0.49 17.98
C LEU A 115 -2.13 -0.56 18.38
N MET A 116 -2.35 -1.23 19.52
CA MET A 116 -1.44 -2.23 20.12
C MET A 116 -1.70 -3.67 19.66
N LEU A 117 -2.65 -3.87 18.75
CA LEU A 117 -3.05 -5.20 18.26
C LEU A 117 -2.16 -5.72 17.12
N PRO A 118 -1.77 -4.91 16.12
CA PRO A 118 -0.87 -5.37 15.06
C PRO A 118 0.57 -5.59 15.56
N PRO A 119 1.24 -6.67 15.16
CA PRO A 119 2.63 -6.89 15.57
C PRO A 119 3.57 -5.87 14.91
N GLN A 120 4.66 -5.53 15.60
CA GLN A 120 5.74 -4.74 15.00
C GLN A 120 6.40 -5.51 13.85
N VAL A 121 6.14 -5.07 12.61
CA VAL A 121 6.72 -5.67 11.39
C VAL A 121 8.08 -5.06 10.99
N ARG A 122 8.35 -3.82 11.41
CA ARG A 122 9.61 -3.10 11.15
C ARG A 122 9.97 -2.16 12.31
N PRO A 123 11.27 -1.86 12.52
CA PRO A 123 11.69 -0.84 13.47
C PRO A 123 10.99 0.50 13.20
N GLY A 124 10.53 1.17 14.25
CA GLY A 124 9.82 2.44 14.16
C GLY A 124 8.32 2.34 13.85
N GLY A 125 7.79 1.12 13.63
CA GLY A 125 6.34 0.89 13.62
C GLY A 125 5.75 0.89 15.02
N LEU A 126 4.49 1.34 15.13
CA LEU A 126 3.64 1.07 16.29
C LEU A 126 3.40 -0.44 16.41
N SER A 127 3.24 -0.93 17.63
CA SER A 127 2.97 -2.32 17.95
C SER A 127 1.81 -2.38 18.90
#